data_AF-A0A7G6ZCX8-F1
#
_entry.id   AF-A0A7G6ZCX8-F1
#
_cell.length_a   1.000
_cell.length_b   1.000
_cell.length_c   1.000
_cell.angle_alpha   90.00
_cell.angle_beta   90.00
_cell.angle_gamma   90.00
#
_symmetry.space_group_name_H-M   'P 1'
#
loop_
_entity.id
_entity.type
_entity.pdbx_description
1 polymer ?
#
loop_
_entity_poly.entity_id
_entity_poly.type
_entity_poly.pdbx_seq_one_letter_code
_entity_poly.pdbx_strand_id
1 'polypeptide(L)'
;MRTPSKSTSTGPTLTADRRGTMLPTPSKLDSRQNVQLCPCSWPSSAAFCWGPQTMRLPMSVEYVMPEALRAKLLASSESLDALRRPKTPLARQAHWLELLAAFALREGHTNVPQRHEEGGYALGRFVNGQRKAYRAGALSSAWIEALEGLVGWTWDAQADAFASSLALMHSFALREGHADVPRGHIEGGRRLAVFATTQKVMHRAGRLSNERISALGQVTGWTWGVQSDSFTTGLPHLLTFARREGHADVPRGHIEDGFKLGRFAHALQGMYGAGTLSHDRIRRLEQVTGWTWGAHAEAFATATRYLLAFVLREGHADVPQGHIEDGFKLGRFVKSQRAFYNAGTLPEDCIESLESIAGWSWESKSNSFIAALDHLNSFALREGHADVPQNHNEDGFLLGRFVNKQRPEYRANRLSPSRIAALEAVAGWKWNHRTGK
;
A
#
# COMPACT_ATOMS: atom_id res chain seq x y z
N MET A 1 -70.62 -20.28 -31.06
CA MET A 1 -70.01 -20.64 -32.36
C MET A 1 -68.49 -20.49 -32.23
N ARG A 2 -67.76 -21.57 -32.52
CA ARG A 2 -66.30 -21.70 -32.75
C ARG A 2 -65.31 -21.13 -31.70
N THR A 3 -65.11 -21.92 -30.65
CA THR A 3 -63.86 -22.56 -30.14
C THR A 3 -62.59 -22.57 -31.05
N PRO A 4 -61.40 -23.04 -30.59
CA PRO A 4 -60.80 -23.04 -29.22
C PRO A 4 -59.23 -23.01 -29.12
N SER A 5 -58.72 -22.93 -27.86
CA SER A 5 -57.63 -23.76 -27.22
C SER A 5 -56.19 -23.79 -27.78
N LYS A 6 -55.09 -24.09 -27.06
CA LYS A 6 -54.74 -24.68 -25.74
C LYS A 6 -53.20 -24.49 -25.61
N SER A 7 -52.64 -24.02 -24.49
CA SER A 7 -51.99 -24.78 -23.39
C SER A 7 -50.70 -25.58 -23.68
N THR A 8 -49.93 -25.76 -22.59
CA THR A 8 -48.89 -26.77 -22.26
C THR A 8 -47.46 -26.53 -22.78
N SER A 9 -46.47 -26.27 -21.90
CA SER A 9 -45.78 -27.15 -20.91
C SER A 9 -44.67 -28.00 -21.55
N THR A 10 -43.41 -27.82 -21.12
CA THR A 10 -42.49 -28.85 -20.56
C THR A 10 -41.06 -28.31 -20.39
N GLY A 11 -40.43 -28.57 -19.23
CA GLY A 11 -38.96 -28.61 -19.07
C GLY A 11 -38.38 -29.94 -19.60
N PRO A 12 -37.05 -30.11 -19.74
CA PRO A 12 -36.18 -30.67 -18.68
C PRO A 12 -34.75 -30.05 -18.66
N THR A 13 -34.00 -29.94 -17.55
CA THR A 13 -33.19 -30.92 -16.79
C THR A 13 -31.86 -31.39 -17.45
N LEU A 14 -30.75 -30.93 -16.83
CA LEU A 14 -29.38 -31.50 -16.64
C LEU A 14 -28.52 -31.99 -17.84
N THR A 15 -27.24 -31.58 -17.88
CA THR A 15 -26.05 -32.48 -17.85
C THR A 15 -24.73 -31.71 -17.84
N ALA A 16 -23.69 -32.36 -17.31
CA ALA A 16 -22.36 -31.84 -17.03
C ALA A 16 -21.31 -32.16 -18.12
N ASP A 17 -20.16 -31.50 -17.98
CA ASP A 17 -18.78 -32.01 -18.18
C ASP A 17 -17.94 -31.47 -19.36
N ARG A 18 -16.63 -31.36 -19.05
CA ARG A 18 -15.41 -31.31 -19.88
C ARG A 18 -14.84 -30.01 -20.47
N ARG A 19 -13.76 -29.58 -19.80
CA ARG A 19 -12.41 -29.26 -20.29
C ARG A 19 -12.25 -29.00 -21.80
N GLY A 20 -11.72 -27.81 -22.12
CA GLY A 20 -11.10 -27.51 -23.42
C GLY A 20 -10.19 -26.28 -23.32
N THR A 21 -8.94 -26.49 -22.96
CA THR A 21 -7.84 -25.52 -23.11
C THR A 21 -7.55 -25.25 -24.58
N MET A 22 -7.52 -23.98 -25.00
CA MET A 22 -6.99 -23.55 -26.31
C MET A 22 -5.76 -22.67 -26.11
N LEU A 23 -4.63 -23.08 -26.71
CA LEU A 23 -3.41 -22.29 -26.92
C LEU A 23 -3.46 -21.66 -28.32
N PRO A 24 -2.94 -20.44 -28.54
CA PRO A 24 -2.78 -19.87 -29.86
C PRO A 24 -1.37 -20.12 -30.45
N THR A 25 -1.32 -20.34 -31.77
CA THR A 25 -0.13 -20.51 -32.62
C THR A 25 0.50 -19.17 -33.07
N PRO A 26 1.82 -19.11 -33.36
CA PRO A 26 2.51 -17.86 -33.71
C PRO A 26 2.54 -17.57 -35.23
N SER A 27 2.45 -16.29 -35.60
CA SER A 27 2.52 -15.79 -36.97
C SER A 27 3.90 -15.20 -37.32
N LYS A 28 4.33 -15.56 -38.54
CA LYS A 28 5.49 -15.21 -39.37
C LYS A 28 6.15 -13.81 -39.24
N LEU A 29 7.48 -13.80 -39.28
CA LEU A 29 8.35 -12.67 -39.65
C LEU A 29 8.64 -12.66 -41.16
N ASP A 30 8.77 -11.46 -41.73
CA ASP A 30 9.36 -11.17 -43.05
C ASP A 30 10.32 -9.96 -42.91
N SER A 31 11.02 -9.63 -43.99
CA SER A 31 12.47 -9.45 -44.06
C SER A 31 12.95 -8.05 -44.46
N ARG A 32 14.25 -7.81 -44.19
CA ARG A 32 15.22 -6.99 -44.96
C ARG A 32 15.12 -5.45 -44.93
N GLN A 33 16.21 -4.80 -44.53
CA GLN A 33 16.98 -3.88 -45.39
C GLN A 33 18.41 -3.68 -44.85
N ASN A 34 19.32 -3.35 -45.77
CA ASN A 34 20.78 -3.52 -45.75
C ASN A 34 21.42 -2.21 -46.20
N VAL A 35 22.35 -1.58 -45.44
CA VAL A 35 23.22 -0.50 -45.95
C VAL A 35 24.57 -0.44 -45.21
N GLN A 36 25.63 -0.68 -46.02
CA GLN A 36 27.02 -0.18 -46.08
C GLN A 36 27.90 0.10 -44.84
N LEU A 37 29.11 -0.46 -44.95
CA LEU A 37 30.34 -0.22 -44.18
C LEU A 37 31.16 0.94 -44.78
N CYS A 38 31.82 1.73 -43.92
CA CYS A 38 33.20 2.20 -44.10
C CYS A 38 33.79 2.72 -42.76
N PRO A 39 35.13 2.72 -42.57
CA PRO A 39 35.76 2.51 -41.25
C PRO A 39 36.50 3.74 -40.70
N CYS A 40 36.50 3.92 -39.38
CA CYS A 40 37.46 4.77 -38.65
C CYS A 40 37.84 4.13 -37.30
N SER A 41 39.08 4.36 -36.93
CA SER A 41 39.92 3.60 -35.99
C SER A 41 40.00 4.16 -34.56
N TRP A 42 39.86 3.25 -33.56
CA TRP A 42 40.43 3.21 -32.18
C TRP A 42 39.88 4.14 -31.06
N PRO A 43 40.05 3.85 -29.73
CA PRO A 43 39.93 2.56 -29.02
C PRO A 43 39.16 2.63 -27.66
N SER A 44 38.79 1.44 -27.15
CA SER A 44 38.56 1.01 -25.75
C SER A 44 37.92 1.94 -24.71
N SER A 45 36.66 1.65 -24.36
CA SER A 45 36.14 1.58 -22.97
C SER A 45 34.77 0.89 -22.98
N ALA A 46 34.72 -0.38 -22.58
CA ALA A 46 33.53 -1.21 -22.67
C ALA A 46 32.55 -0.94 -21.51
N ALA A 47 31.45 -0.24 -21.81
CA ALA A 47 30.21 -0.28 -21.06
C ALA A 47 29.30 -1.34 -21.70
N PHE A 48 28.89 -2.36 -20.93
CA PHE A 48 27.94 -3.36 -21.40
C PHE A 48 26.49 -2.90 -21.16
N CYS A 49 25.82 -2.49 -22.23
CA CYS A 49 24.37 -2.33 -22.29
C CYS A 49 23.69 -3.71 -22.48
N TRP A 50 22.69 -4.01 -21.66
CA TRP A 50 21.87 -5.22 -21.78
C TRP A 50 20.69 -4.98 -22.75
N GLY A 51 20.59 -5.83 -23.77
CA GLY A 51 19.45 -5.95 -24.68
C GLY A 51 19.20 -7.42 -25.03
N PRO A 52 17.97 -7.81 -25.43
CA PRO A 52 17.46 -9.16 -25.24
C PRO A 52 17.92 -10.09 -26.35
N GLN A 53 18.96 -10.87 -26.08
CA GLN A 53 19.30 -12.05 -26.86
C GLN A 53 19.28 -13.26 -25.95
N THR A 54 18.56 -14.28 -26.40
CA THR A 54 18.50 -15.63 -25.84
C THR A 54 19.91 -16.12 -25.48
N MET A 55 20.28 -16.02 -24.21
CA MET A 55 21.45 -16.69 -23.68
C MET A 55 21.17 -18.19 -23.73
N ARG A 56 21.66 -18.85 -24.78
CA ARG A 56 22.07 -20.25 -24.63
C ARG A 56 23.17 -20.25 -23.58
N LEU A 57 22.83 -20.77 -22.40
CA LEU A 57 23.80 -21.05 -21.34
C LEU A 57 24.96 -21.84 -21.96
N PRO A 58 26.21 -21.40 -21.85
CA PRO A 58 27.33 -22.28 -22.15
C PRO A 58 27.24 -23.46 -21.19
N MET A 59 27.17 -24.65 -21.79
CA MET A 59 27.21 -25.94 -21.13
C MET A 59 28.17 -25.91 -19.95
N SER A 60 27.62 -26.30 -18.80
CA SER A 60 28.33 -26.67 -17.57
C SER A 60 29.74 -27.17 -17.88
N VAL A 61 30.75 -26.38 -17.51
CA VAL A 61 32.10 -26.90 -17.29
C VAL A 61 31.98 -27.77 -16.05
N GLU A 62 31.71 -29.06 -16.24
CA GLU A 62 31.84 -30.06 -15.20
C GLU A 62 33.31 -30.06 -14.77
N TYR A 63 33.58 -29.39 -13.66
CA TYR A 63 34.85 -29.45 -12.99
C TYR A 63 34.99 -30.85 -12.36
N VAL A 64 35.93 -31.63 -12.87
CA VAL A 64 36.32 -32.92 -12.28
C VAL A 64 37.31 -32.63 -11.16
N MET A 65 36.83 -32.70 -9.91
CA MET A 65 37.68 -32.69 -8.71
C MET A 65 38.76 -33.77 -8.81
N PRO A 66 40.05 -33.42 -8.66
CA PRO A 66 41.12 -34.42 -8.64
C PRO A 66 40.80 -35.50 -7.63
N GLU A 67 40.87 -36.76 -8.04
CA GLU A 67 40.44 -37.92 -7.25
C GLU A 67 41.16 -38.00 -5.90
N ALA A 68 42.40 -37.52 -5.84
CA ALA A 68 43.19 -37.37 -4.61
C ALA A 68 42.60 -36.35 -3.62
N LEU A 69 41.98 -35.27 -4.10
CA LEU A 69 41.33 -34.26 -3.26
C LEU A 69 39.96 -34.75 -2.79
N ARG A 70 39.22 -35.44 -3.67
CA ARG A 70 37.93 -36.06 -3.35
C ARG A 70 38.08 -37.21 -2.34
N ALA A 71 39.10 -38.04 -2.50
CA ALA A 71 39.44 -39.11 -1.56
C ALA A 71 39.87 -38.57 -0.18
N LYS A 72 40.59 -37.45 -0.13
CA LYS A 72 40.97 -36.80 1.13
C LYS A 72 39.80 -36.13 1.85
N LEU A 73 38.83 -35.57 1.11
CA LEU A 73 37.61 -34.99 1.66
C LEU A 73 36.65 -36.05 2.19
N LEU A 74 36.52 -37.20 1.52
CA LEU A 74 35.69 -38.33 1.99
C LEU A 74 36.36 -39.12 3.13
N ALA A 75 37.69 -39.20 3.16
CA ALA A 75 38.43 -39.81 4.27
C ALA A 75 38.46 -38.92 5.54
N SER A 76 38.04 -37.66 5.44
CA SER A 76 38.04 -36.67 6.53
C SER A 76 36.75 -36.71 7.38
N SER A 77 35.71 -37.43 6.96
CA SER A 77 34.46 -37.54 7.75
C SER A 77 34.53 -38.56 8.90
N GLU A 78 35.58 -39.39 8.95
CA GLU A 78 35.82 -40.31 10.06
C GLU A 78 37.31 -40.31 10.43
N SER A 79 37.67 -39.55 11.47
CA SER A 79 38.72 -39.87 12.48
C SER A 79 39.38 -38.61 13.01
N LEU A 80 39.12 -38.34 14.29
CA LEU A 80 39.85 -37.42 15.14
C LEU A 80 41.34 -37.80 15.20
N ASP A 81 42.18 -36.98 14.58
CA ASP A 81 43.56 -36.82 15.02
C ASP A 81 43.94 -35.34 15.05
N ALA A 82 43.40 -34.67 16.06
CA ALA A 82 43.86 -33.37 16.48
C ALA A 82 45.26 -33.50 17.07
N LEU A 83 46.34 -33.31 16.28
CA LEU A 83 47.64 -32.75 16.71
C LEU A 83 48.74 -32.82 15.64
N ARG A 84 48.61 -32.06 14.55
CA ARG A 84 49.80 -31.46 13.94
C ARG A 84 49.45 -30.13 13.31
N ARG A 85 49.60 -29.04 14.07
CA ARG A 85 49.68 -27.71 13.47
C ARG A 85 50.72 -27.76 12.35
N PRO A 86 50.39 -27.37 11.11
CA PRO A 86 51.35 -27.43 10.02
C PRO A 86 52.60 -26.63 10.39
N LYS A 87 53.77 -27.30 10.36
CA LYS A 87 55.02 -26.73 10.87
C LYS A 87 55.71 -25.80 9.86
N THR A 88 55.52 -26.05 8.57
CA THR A 88 56.15 -25.25 7.50
C THR A 88 55.22 -24.13 7.01
N PRO A 89 55.74 -23.02 6.46
CA PRO A 89 54.91 -21.98 5.86
C PRO A 89 53.99 -22.50 4.75
N LEU A 90 54.51 -23.36 3.86
CA LEU A 90 53.73 -23.96 2.77
C LEU A 90 52.62 -24.88 3.27
N ALA A 91 52.89 -25.72 4.28
CA ALA A 91 51.86 -26.58 4.86
C ALA A 91 50.77 -25.75 5.57
N ARG A 92 51.14 -24.61 6.17
CA ARG A 92 50.15 -23.68 6.77
C ARG A 92 49.27 -23.05 5.71
N GLN A 93 49.86 -22.60 4.61
CA GLN A 93 49.14 -22.03 3.47
C GLN A 93 48.16 -23.05 2.88
N ALA A 94 48.62 -24.27 2.57
CA ALA A 94 47.76 -25.33 2.07
C ALA A 94 46.59 -25.63 3.02
N HIS A 95 46.86 -25.74 4.32
CA HIS A 95 45.82 -26.00 5.31
C HIS A 95 44.77 -24.88 5.40
N TRP A 96 45.18 -23.62 5.31
CA TRP A 96 44.24 -22.49 5.27
C TRP A 96 43.37 -22.49 4.00
N LEU A 97 43.94 -22.86 2.85
CA LEU A 97 43.17 -23.01 1.61
C LEU A 97 42.14 -24.14 1.73
N GLU A 98 42.51 -25.28 2.33
CA GLU A 98 41.59 -26.39 2.58
C GLU A 98 40.41 -25.98 3.46
N LEU A 99 40.69 -25.31 4.60
CA LEU A 99 39.64 -24.81 5.50
C LEU A 99 38.70 -23.81 4.80
N LEU A 100 39.26 -22.91 3.99
CA LEU A 100 38.48 -21.92 3.27
C LEU A 100 37.69 -22.54 2.11
N ALA A 101 38.25 -23.52 1.41
CA ALA A 101 37.55 -24.27 0.37
C ALA A 101 36.37 -25.06 0.97
N ALA A 102 36.57 -25.73 2.10
CA ALA A 102 35.50 -26.43 2.81
C ALA A 102 34.38 -25.49 3.23
N PHE A 103 34.73 -24.31 3.77
CA PHE A 103 33.75 -23.27 4.08
C PHE A 103 33.01 -22.79 2.81
N ALA A 104 33.73 -22.52 1.72
CA ALA A 104 33.14 -22.04 0.48
C ALA A 104 32.20 -23.06 -0.17
N LEU A 105 32.52 -24.35 -0.10
CA LEU A 105 31.63 -25.43 -0.56
C LEU A 105 30.35 -25.52 0.26
N ARG A 106 30.42 -25.30 1.57
CA ARG A 106 29.26 -25.35 2.48
C ARG A 106 28.38 -24.11 2.36
N GLU A 107 28.99 -22.94 2.32
CA GLU A 107 28.28 -21.64 2.40
C GLU A 107 28.05 -21.00 1.02
N GLY A 108 28.66 -21.53 -0.03
CA GLY A 108 28.63 -20.96 -1.38
C GLY A 108 29.42 -19.66 -1.56
N HIS A 109 30.17 -19.22 -0.54
CA HIS A 109 30.96 -17.98 -0.56
C HIS A 109 32.16 -18.01 0.40
N THR A 110 33.15 -17.13 0.19
CA THR A 110 34.32 -16.97 1.08
C THR A 110 34.19 -15.80 2.07
N ASN A 111 32.98 -15.30 2.31
CA ASN A 111 32.76 -14.19 3.26
C ASN A 111 32.63 -14.70 4.70
N VAL A 112 33.78 -15.06 5.28
CA VAL A 112 33.86 -15.64 6.61
C VAL A 112 33.67 -14.55 7.69
N PRO A 113 32.70 -14.69 8.63
CA PRO A 113 32.50 -13.74 9.72
C PRO A 113 33.78 -13.54 10.56
N GLN A 114 34.06 -12.31 11.00
CA GLN A 114 35.33 -11.97 11.65
C GLN A 114 35.68 -12.86 12.87
N ARG A 115 34.66 -13.30 13.62
CA ARG A 115 34.82 -14.15 14.81
C ARG A 115 34.63 -15.65 14.54
N HIS A 116 34.46 -16.06 13.29
CA HIS A 116 34.25 -17.46 12.92
C HIS A 116 35.53 -18.28 13.10
N GLU A 117 35.35 -19.47 13.67
CA GLU A 117 36.39 -20.49 13.83
C GLU A 117 35.97 -21.78 13.13
N GLU A 118 36.92 -22.42 12.45
CA GLU A 118 36.73 -23.70 11.75
C GLU A 118 37.80 -24.65 12.27
N GLY A 119 37.40 -25.74 12.95
CA GLY A 119 38.35 -26.71 13.52
C GLY A 119 39.36 -26.10 14.49
N GLY A 120 38.97 -25.06 15.25
CA GLY A 120 39.86 -24.33 16.18
C GLY A 120 40.79 -23.30 15.53
N TYR A 121 40.64 -23.06 14.22
CA TYR A 121 41.37 -22.02 13.48
C TYR A 121 40.49 -20.81 13.27
N ALA A 122 41.00 -19.62 13.59
CA ALA A 122 40.29 -18.35 13.40
C ALA A 122 40.24 -17.92 11.92
N LEU A 123 39.50 -18.69 11.12
CA LEU A 123 39.36 -18.52 9.68
C LEU A 123 38.87 -17.12 9.30
N GLY A 124 37.96 -16.54 10.09
CA GLY A 124 37.49 -15.17 9.89
C GLY A 124 38.59 -14.10 10.00
N ARG A 125 39.50 -14.27 10.97
CA ARG A 125 40.67 -13.38 11.12
C ARG A 125 41.68 -13.58 10.01
N PHE A 126 41.92 -14.84 9.62
CA PHE A 126 42.84 -15.19 8.54
C PHE A 126 42.41 -14.55 7.21
N VAL A 127 41.15 -14.75 6.79
CA VAL A 127 40.61 -14.20 5.53
C VAL A 127 40.70 -12.68 5.49
N ASN A 128 40.31 -12.01 6.58
CA ASN A 128 40.44 -10.55 6.69
C ASN A 128 41.90 -10.08 6.62
N GLY A 129 42.81 -10.85 7.22
CA GLY A 129 44.25 -10.62 7.14
C GLY A 129 44.77 -10.70 5.70
N GLN A 130 44.34 -11.71 4.93
CA GLN A 130 44.74 -11.86 3.52
C GLN A 130 44.27 -10.68 2.68
N ARG A 131 42.99 -10.28 2.81
CA ARG A 131 42.46 -9.10 2.10
C ARG A 131 43.19 -7.81 2.47
N LYS A 132 43.59 -7.65 3.73
CA LYS A 132 44.40 -6.49 4.17
C LYS A 132 45.81 -6.52 3.56
N ALA A 133 46.46 -7.68 3.58
CA ALA A 133 47.80 -7.86 3.03
C ALA A 133 47.84 -7.64 1.51
N TYR A 134 46.81 -8.08 0.78
CA TYR A 134 46.67 -7.82 -0.65
C TYR A 134 46.60 -6.32 -0.96
N ARG A 135 45.74 -5.57 -0.26
CA ARG A 135 45.64 -4.10 -0.42
C ARG A 135 46.95 -3.37 -0.09
N ALA A 136 47.75 -3.94 0.81
CA ALA A 136 49.06 -3.41 1.17
C ALA A 136 50.18 -3.86 0.20
N GLY A 137 49.88 -4.64 -0.84
CA GLY A 137 50.89 -5.18 -1.76
C GLY A 137 51.85 -6.18 -1.12
N ALA A 138 51.48 -6.79 0.01
CA ALA A 138 52.36 -7.61 0.83
C ALA A 138 52.28 -9.13 0.54
N LEU A 139 51.46 -9.54 -0.42
CA LEU A 139 51.31 -10.96 -0.81
C LEU A 139 52.15 -11.27 -2.05
N SER A 140 52.70 -12.49 -2.10
CA SER A 140 53.38 -12.99 -3.30
C SER A 140 52.37 -13.32 -4.41
N SER A 141 52.79 -13.23 -5.67
CA SER A 141 51.97 -13.57 -6.84
C SER A 141 51.41 -14.99 -6.78
N ALA A 142 52.24 -15.98 -6.43
CA ALA A 142 51.82 -17.37 -6.29
C ALA A 142 50.74 -17.57 -5.21
N TRP A 143 50.75 -16.75 -4.15
CA TRP A 143 49.76 -16.83 -3.09
C TRP A 143 48.46 -16.10 -3.44
N ILE A 144 48.55 -15.03 -4.22
CA ILE A 144 47.39 -14.35 -4.82
C ILE A 144 46.65 -15.33 -5.73
N GLU A 145 47.36 -15.97 -6.66
CA GLU A 145 46.81 -16.94 -7.61
C GLU A 145 46.15 -18.13 -6.89
N ALA A 146 46.78 -18.63 -5.82
CA ALA A 146 46.22 -19.73 -5.03
C ALA A 146 44.90 -19.35 -4.32
N LEU A 147 44.78 -18.10 -3.84
CA LEU A 147 43.54 -17.60 -3.24
C LEU A 147 42.47 -17.32 -4.30
N GLU A 148 42.85 -16.74 -5.45
CA GLU A 148 41.97 -16.47 -6.59
C GLU A 148 41.42 -17.75 -7.24
N GLY A 149 42.15 -18.87 -7.12
CA GLY A 149 41.67 -20.19 -7.55
C GLY A 149 40.55 -20.79 -6.68
N LEU A 150 40.25 -20.21 -5.51
CA LEU A 150 39.15 -20.69 -4.68
C LEU A 150 37.80 -20.18 -5.21
N VAL A 151 36.83 -21.09 -5.33
CA VAL A 151 35.47 -20.76 -5.75
C VAL A 151 34.85 -19.74 -4.79
N GLY A 152 34.35 -18.64 -5.34
CA GLY A 152 33.74 -17.55 -4.56
C GLY A 152 34.74 -16.73 -3.74
N TRP A 153 36.06 -16.80 -4.04
CA TRP A 153 37.04 -15.88 -3.48
C TRP A 153 36.91 -14.48 -4.03
N THR A 154 37.12 -13.51 -3.15
CA THR A 154 37.03 -12.10 -3.49
C THR A 154 37.93 -11.28 -2.58
N TRP A 155 38.61 -10.31 -3.18
CA TRP A 155 39.43 -9.34 -2.46
C TRP A 155 38.60 -8.24 -1.80
N ASP A 156 37.38 -7.97 -2.31
CA ASP A 156 36.42 -7.01 -1.77
C ASP A 156 35.12 -7.69 -1.32
N ALA A 157 35.18 -8.39 -0.17
CA ALA A 157 34.01 -9.01 0.43
C ALA A 157 32.88 -8.04 0.74
N GLN A 158 33.17 -6.75 0.92
CA GLN A 158 32.14 -5.76 1.17
C GLN A 158 31.38 -5.44 -0.12
N ALA A 159 32.07 -5.33 -1.26
CA ALA A 159 31.43 -5.21 -2.57
C ALA A 159 30.59 -6.45 -2.90
N ASP A 160 31.11 -7.66 -2.70
CA ASP A 160 30.35 -8.87 -3.00
C ASP A 160 29.20 -9.11 -2.02
N ALA A 161 29.40 -8.83 -0.72
CA ALA A 161 28.28 -8.89 0.23
C ALA A 161 27.16 -7.92 -0.15
N PHE A 162 27.51 -6.73 -0.65
CA PHE A 162 26.54 -5.78 -1.16
C PHE A 162 25.84 -6.33 -2.40
N ALA A 163 26.59 -6.82 -3.40
CA ALA A 163 26.04 -7.38 -4.62
C ALA A 163 25.12 -8.58 -4.36
N SER A 164 25.52 -9.52 -3.51
CA SER A 164 24.68 -10.66 -3.11
C SER A 164 23.43 -10.21 -2.36
N SER A 165 23.55 -9.27 -1.41
CA SER A 165 22.39 -8.78 -0.66
C SER A 165 21.43 -8.01 -1.57
N LEU A 166 21.95 -7.23 -2.52
CA LEU A 166 21.18 -6.52 -3.52
C LEU A 166 20.44 -7.49 -4.45
N ALA A 167 21.09 -8.56 -4.91
CA ALA A 167 20.47 -9.59 -5.74
C ALA A 167 19.31 -10.27 -5.01
N LEU A 168 19.51 -10.67 -3.75
CA LEU A 168 18.44 -11.22 -2.91
C LEU A 168 17.33 -10.19 -2.69
N MET A 169 17.68 -8.90 -2.59
CA MET A 169 16.70 -7.84 -2.46
C MET A 169 15.84 -7.68 -3.71
N HIS A 170 16.43 -7.80 -4.91
CA HIS A 170 15.67 -7.86 -6.16
C HIS A 170 14.77 -9.10 -6.21
N SER A 171 15.27 -10.29 -5.86
CA SER A 171 14.47 -11.52 -5.85
C SER A 171 13.28 -11.42 -4.91
N PHE A 172 13.50 -10.93 -3.68
CA PHE A 172 12.43 -10.67 -2.73
C PHE A 172 11.43 -9.65 -3.28
N ALA A 173 11.91 -8.52 -3.80
CA ALA A 173 11.06 -7.45 -4.29
C ALA A 173 10.24 -7.83 -5.53
N LEU A 174 10.78 -8.68 -6.41
CA LEU A 174 10.05 -9.22 -7.55
C LEU A 174 8.95 -10.20 -7.11
N ARG A 175 9.24 -11.02 -6.09
CA ARG A 175 8.28 -12.00 -5.56
C ARG A 175 7.16 -11.35 -4.76
N GLU A 176 7.49 -10.40 -3.89
CA GLU A 176 6.55 -9.75 -2.97
C GLU A 176 5.99 -8.43 -3.55
N GLY A 177 6.51 -7.95 -4.67
CA GLY A 177 6.13 -6.67 -5.27
C GLY A 177 6.60 -5.43 -4.48
N HIS A 178 7.40 -5.60 -3.43
CA HIS A 178 7.92 -4.51 -2.59
C HIS A 178 9.26 -4.85 -1.91
N ALA A 179 10.03 -3.84 -1.50
CA ALA A 179 11.32 -4.02 -0.80
C ALA A 179 11.25 -3.93 0.74
N ASP A 180 10.05 -4.01 1.33
CA ASP A 180 9.85 -3.98 2.79
C ASP A 180 10.03 -5.39 3.38
N VAL A 181 11.24 -5.65 3.86
CA VAL A 181 11.60 -6.96 4.41
C VAL A 181 11.25 -7.02 5.90
N PRO A 182 10.50 -8.04 6.37
CA PRO A 182 10.29 -8.27 7.80
C PRO A 182 11.63 -8.43 8.55
N ARG A 183 11.75 -7.84 9.75
CA ARG A 183 13.00 -7.86 10.54
C ARG A 183 13.58 -9.26 10.79
N GLY A 184 12.74 -10.28 10.91
CA GLY A 184 13.13 -11.67 11.12
C GLY A 184 13.38 -12.48 9.84
N HIS A 185 13.12 -11.93 8.65
CA HIS A 185 13.26 -12.64 7.39
C HIS A 185 14.74 -12.93 7.09
N ILE A 186 15.03 -14.19 6.77
CA ILE A 186 16.36 -14.67 6.38
C ILE A 186 16.24 -15.30 5.00
N GLU A 187 17.04 -14.82 4.05
CA GLU A 187 17.09 -15.34 2.69
C GLU A 187 18.55 -15.44 2.25
N GLY A 188 18.95 -16.60 1.73
CA GLY A 188 20.36 -16.87 1.43
C GLY A 188 21.30 -16.66 2.63
N GLY A 189 20.85 -17.00 3.85
CA GLY A 189 21.58 -16.79 5.09
C GLY A 189 21.70 -15.33 5.54
N ARG A 190 21.07 -14.38 4.84
CA ARG A 190 21.19 -12.93 5.11
C ARG A 190 19.89 -12.35 5.64
N ARG A 191 20.03 -11.46 6.63
CA ARG A 191 18.91 -10.64 7.15
C ARG A 191 18.73 -9.40 6.27
N LEU A 192 17.92 -9.51 5.23
CA LEU A 192 17.77 -8.45 4.23
C LEU A 192 17.20 -7.14 4.82
N ALA A 193 16.36 -7.23 5.86
CA ALA A 193 15.88 -6.05 6.59
C ALA A 193 17.03 -5.22 7.19
N VAL A 194 18.00 -5.89 7.82
CA VAL A 194 19.18 -5.24 8.40
C VAL A 194 20.04 -4.59 7.31
N PHE A 195 20.20 -5.28 6.18
CA PHE A 195 20.88 -4.72 5.01
C PHE A 195 20.19 -3.43 4.54
N ALA A 196 18.88 -3.48 4.30
CA ALA A 196 18.10 -2.34 3.83
C ALA A 196 18.18 -1.14 4.78
N THR A 197 17.97 -1.36 6.09
CA THR A 197 18.09 -0.32 7.12
C THR A 197 19.49 0.32 7.13
N THR A 198 20.54 -0.50 7.03
CA THR A 198 21.93 -0.01 6.99
C THR A 198 22.15 0.91 5.80
N GLN A 199 21.68 0.53 4.60
CA GLN A 199 21.84 1.36 3.40
C GLN A 199 21.11 2.70 3.53
N LYS A 200 19.89 2.70 4.09
CA LYS A 200 19.10 3.93 4.32
C LYS A 200 19.79 4.89 5.29
N VAL A 201 20.37 4.36 6.38
CA VAL A 201 21.13 5.16 7.35
C VAL A 201 22.39 5.76 6.69
N MET A 202 23.12 4.97 5.91
CA MET A 202 24.30 5.44 5.18
C MET A 202 23.97 6.50 4.13
N HIS A 203 22.86 6.33 3.41
CA HIS A 203 22.35 7.33 2.46
C HIS A 203 22.00 8.66 3.15
N ARG A 204 21.25 8.60 4.26
CA ARG A 204 20.90 9.79 5.05
C ARG A 204 22.14 10.50 5.60
N ALA A 205 23.18 9.76 5.96
CA ALA A 205 24.45 10.30 6.42
C ALA A 205 25.35 10.82 5.29
N GLY A 206 24.94 10.72 4.01
CA GLY A 206 25.77 11.12 2.86
C GLY A 206 26.99 10.22 2.64
N ARG A 207 26.99 8.99 3.18
CA ARG A 207 28.13 8.05 3.16
C ARG A 207 28.00 6.94 2.12
N LEU A 208 26.95 6.97 1.31
CA LEU A 208 26.68 5.95 0.29
C LEU A 208 27.14 6.46 -1.09
N SER A 209 27.85 5.63 -1.86
CA SER A 209 28.32 6.01 -3.20
C SER A 209 27.14 6.14 -4.18
N ASN A 210 27.31 6.99 -5.21
CA ASN A 210 26.29 7.19 -6.25
C ASN A 210 25.91 5.88 -6.97
N GLU A 211 26.87 4.99 -7.18
CA GLU A 211 26.63 3.66 -7.76
C GLU A 211 25.68 2.80 -6.89
N ARG A 212 25.90 2.77 -5.57
CA ARG A 212 25.04 2.03 -4.64
C ARG A 212 23.66 2.67 -4.53
N ILE A 213 23.58 4.00 -4.58
CA ILE A 213 22.30 4.74 -4.62
C ILE A 213 21.52 4.34 -5.87
N SER A 214 22.17 4.39 -7.04
CA SER A 214 21.55 3.98 -8.30
C SER A 214 21.08 2.54 -8.26
N ALA A 215 21.93 1.61 -7.84
CA ALA A 215 21.64 0.18 -7.80
C ALA A 215 20.46 -0.16 -6.87
N LEU A 216 20.41 0.41 -5.66
CA LEU A 216 19.28 0.22 -4.74
C LEU A 216 18.00 0.87 -5.26
N GLY A 217 18.10 1.99 -5.99
CA GLY A 217 16.98 2.66 -6.63
C GLY A 217 16.28 1.81 -7.71
N GLN A 218 16.95 0.79 -8.26
CA GLN A 218 16.37 -0.14 -9.23
C GLN A 218 15.61 -1.31 -8.59
N VAL A 219 15.66 -1.47 -7.26
CA VAL A 219 14.91 -2.53 -6.58
C VAL A 219 13.42 -2.15 -6.54
N THR A 220 12.55 -3.04 -7.02
CA THR A 220 11.10 -2.80 -7.08
C THR A 220 10.53 -2.43 -5.71
N GLY A 221 9.84 -1.28 -5.63
CA GLY A 221 9.27 -0.79 -4.38
C GLY A 221 10.30 -0.35 -3.33
N TRP A 222 11.56 -0.13 -3.71
CA TRP A 222 12.56 0.49 -2.84
C TRP A 222 12.25 1.96 -2.62
N THR A 223 12.37 2.38 -1.37
CA THR A 223 12.18 3.77 -0.97
C THR A 223 13.26 4.19 0.00
N TRP A 224 13.84 5.37 -0.19
CA TRP A 224 14.84 5.94 0.73
C TRP A 224 14.23 6.41 2.06
N GLY A 225 12.91 6.62 2.08
CA GLY A 225 12.17 6.92 3.30
C GLY A 225 12.26 5.79 4.34
N VAL A 226 12.32 6.17 5.61
CA VAL A 226 12.43 5.28 6.79
C VAL A 226 11.14 4.45 7.04
N GLN A 227 10.14 4.54 6.17
CA GLN A 227 8.82 3.93 6.38
C GLN A 227 8.72 2.44 5.99
N SER A 228 9.83 1.77 5.70
CA SER A 228 9.85 0.32 5.42
C SER A 228 9.89 -0.56 6.67
N ASP A 229 9.53 -0.03 7.84
CA ASP A 229 9.12 -0.83 9.00
C ASP A 229 7.61 -0.68 9.27
N SER A 230 6.93 0.25 8.59
CA SER A 230 5.57 0.66 8.99
C SER A 230 4.49 -0.29 8.48
N PHE A 231 4.64 -0.93 7.31
CA PHE A 231 3.58 -1.78 6.77
C PHE A 231 3.48 -3.12 7.47
N THR A 232 4.61 -3.82 7.59
CA THR A 232 4.69 -5.10 8.29
C THR A 232 4.28 -4.98 9.75
N THR A 233 4.66 -3.87 10.42
CA THR A 233 4.28 -3.60 11.82
C THR A 233 2.85 -3.07 11.93
N GLY A 234 2.43 -2.19 11.02
CA GLY A 234 1.15 -1.48 11.10
C GLY A 234 -0.05 -2.30 10.64
N LEU A 235 0.11 -3.25 9.72
CA LEU A 235 -1.00 -4.08 9.24
C LEU A 235 -1.62 -4.95 10.34
N PRO A 236 -0.85 -5.63 11.23
CA PRO A 236 -1.42 -6.31 12.40
C PRO A 236 -2.23 -5.40 13.33
N HIS A 237 -1.75 -4.17 13.58
CA HIS A 237 -2.50 -3.19 14.38
C HIS A 237 -3.81 -2.79 13.68
N LEU A 238 -3.77 -2.58 12.36
CA LEU A 238 -4.96 -2.27 11.56
C LEU A 238 -5.98 -3.41 11.57
N LEU A 239 -5.53 -4.67 11.44
CA LEU A 239 -6.38 -5.85 11.54
C LEU A 239 -6.99 -6.04 12.93
N THR A 240 -6.26 -5.66 13.98
CA THR A 240 -6.74 -5.73 15.36
C THR A 240 -7.81 -4.66 15.61
N PHE A 241 -7.54 -3.42 15.17
CA PHE A 241 -8.51 -2.33 15.19
C PHE A 241 -9.77 -2.69 14.41
N ALA A 242 -9.63 -3.16 13.16
CA ALA A 242 -10.76 -3.52 12.31
C ALA A 242 -11.63 -4.64 12.88
N ARG A 243 -11.01 -5.64 13.53
CA ARG A 243 -11.76 -6.68 14.25
C ARG A 243 -12.49 -6.16 15.48
N ARG A 244 -11.94 -5.17 16.19
CA ARG A 244 -12.55 -4.57 17.38
C ARG A 244 -13.71 -3.63 17.03
N GLU A 245 -13.51 -2.76 16.04
CA GLU A 245 -14.45 -1.69 15.69
C GLU A 245 -15.43 -2.09 14.56
N GLY A 246 -15.18 -3.19 13.85
CA GLY A 246 -15.95 -3.61 12.67
C GLY A 246 -15.67 -2.79 11.41
N HIS A 247 -14.74 -1.83 11.46
CA HIS A 247 -14.33 -0.98 10.34
C HIS A 247 -12.84 -0.63 10.40
N ALA A 248 -12.25 -0.22 9.28
CA ALA A 248 -10.85 0.22 9.22
C ALA A 248 -10.67 1.74 9.05
N ASP A 249 -11.72 2.53 9.28
CA ASP A 249 -11.64 4.00 9.39
C ASP A 249 -10.95 4.41 10.70
N VAL A 250 -9.64 4.62 10.63
CA VAL A 250 -8.81 4.97 11.79
C VAL A 250 -8.66 6.50 11.87
N PRO A 251 -9.10 7.17 12.96
CA PRO A 251 -8.90 8.60 13.13
C PRO A 251 -7.43 8.99 13.03
N ARG A 252 -7.10 10.10 12.34
CA ARG A 252 -5.71 10.53 12.08
C ARG A 252 -4.78 10.58 13.30
N GLY A 253 -5.32 10.88 14.48
CA GLY A 253 -4.58 10.96 15.74
C GLY A 253 -4.50 9.64 16.52
N HIS A 254 -5.18 8.58 16.10
CA HIS A 254 -5.31 7.34 16.84
C HIS A 254 -3.96 6.63 17.01
N ILE A 255 -3.75 6.10 18.21
CA ILE A 255 -2.59 5.31 18.61
C ILE A 255 -3.10 3.97 19.14
N GLU A 256 -2.61 2.87 18.56
CA GLU A 256 -2.95 1.50 18.93
C GLU A 256 -1.67 0.85 19.48
N ASP A 257 -1.65 0.44 20.74
CA ASP A 257 -0.47 -0.17 21.40
C ASP A 257 0.85 0.62 21.20
N GLY A 258 0.78 1.95 21.26
CA GLY A 258 1.92 2.84 21.04
C GLY A 258 2.29 3.07 19.57
N PHE A 259 1.66 2.37 18.63
CA PHE A 259 1.80 2.58 17.19
C PHE A 259 0.83 3.65 16.69
N LYS A 260 1.32 4.61 15.89
CA LYS A 260 0.52 5.73 15.34
C LYS A 260 -0.36 5.27 14.18
N LEU A 261 -1.33 4.41 14.47
CA LEU A 261 -2.17 3.71 13.49
C LEU A 261 -2.94 4.66 12.57
N GLY A 262 -3.46 5.78 13.10
CA GLY A 262 -4.14 6.78 12.28
C GLY A 262 -3.26 7.36 11.19
N ARG A 263 -2.04 7.77 11.53
CA ARG A 263 -1.08 8.29 10.53
C ARG A 263 -0.69 7.23 9.51
N PHE A 264 -0.57 5.98 9.94
CA PHE A 264 -0.27 4.85 9.06
C PHE A 264 -1.40 4.63 8.04
N ALA A 265 -2.65 4.51 8.48
CA ALA A 265 -3.80 4.32 7.59
C ALA A 265 -3.93 5.45 6.56
N HIS A 266 -3.81 6.72 6.99
CA HIS A 266 -3.83 7.87 6.07
C HIS A 266 -2.66 7.89 5.09
N ALA A 267 -1.46 7.46 5.50
CA ALA A 267 -0.32 7.37 4.60
C ALA A 267 -0.54 6.33 3.50
N LEU A 268 -1.16 5.19 3.82
CA LEU A 268 -1.53 4.17 2.83
C LEU A 268 -2.52 4.70 1.80
N GLN A 269 -3.55 5.42 2.25
CA GLN A 269 -4.53 6.08 1.37
C GLN A 269 -3.85 7.10 0.44
N GLY A 270 -2.92 7.91 0.96
CA GLY A 270 -2.16 8.87 0.16
C GLY A 270 -1.22 8.21 -0.86
N MET A 271 -0.54 7.13 -0.49
CA MET A 271 0.34 6.37 -1.39
C MET A 271 -0.44 5.66 -2.50
N TYR A 272 -1.64 5.16 -2.19
CA TYR A 272 -2.56 4.58 -3.17
C TYR A 272 -3.01 5.63 -4.19
N GLY A 273 -3.48 6.80 -3.73
CA GLY A 273 -3.87 7.90 -4.61
C GLY A 273 -2.71 8.44 -5.46
N ALA A 274 -1.48 8.36 -4.97
CA ALA A 274 -0.27 8.71 -5.72
C ALA A 274 0.24 7.60 -6.65
N GLY A 275 -0.39 6.43 -6.69
CA GLY A 275 0.05 5.28 -7.49
C GLY A 275 1.39 4.67 -7.06
N THR A 276 1.85 4.97 -5.84
CA THR A 276 3.15 4.52 -5.31
C THR A 276 3.05 3.29 -4.41
N LEU A 277 1.83 2.87 -4.09
CA LEU A 277 1.59 1.68 -3.28
C LEU A 277 1.68 0.42 -4.15
N SER A 278 2.50 -0.55 -3.74
CA SER A 278 2.66 -1.82 -4.45
C SER A 278 1.37 -2.64 -4.49
N HIS A 279 1.17 -3.40 -5.55
CA HIS A 279 0.03 -4.31 -5.73
C HIS A 279 -0.19 -5.31 -4.58
N ASP A 280 0.87 -5.85 -3.97
CA ASP A 280 0.74 -6.74 -2.80
C ASP A 280 0.11 -6.03 -1.60
N ARG A 281 0.63 -4.84 -1.25
CA ARG A 281 0.07 -4.03 -0.16
C ARG A 281 -1.38 -3.65 -0.42
N ILE A 282 -1.73 -3.35 -1.68
CA ILE A 282 -3.12 -3.10 -2.09
C ILE A 282 -3.98 -4.32 -1.76
N ARG A 283 -3.59 -5.49 -2.29
CA ARG A 283 -4.29 -6.76 -2.07
C ARG A 283 -4.44 -7.08 -0.57
N ARG A 284 -3.38 -6.92 0.22
CA ARG A 284 -3.38 -7.22 1.67
C ARG A 284 -4.28 -6.29 2.46
N LEU A 285 -4.40 -5.03 2.06
CA LEU A 285 -5.29 -4.07 2.71
C LEU A 285 -6.75 -4.30 2.30
N GLU A 286 -7.02 -4.72 1.07
CA GLU A 286 -8.36 -5.13 0.62
C GLU A 286 -8.91 -6.36 1.36
N GLN A 287 -8.04 -7.14 2.04
CA GLN A 287 -8.46 -8.22 2.94
C GLN A 287 -8.81 -7.76 4.36
N VAL A 288 -8.57 -6.49 4.70
CA VAL A 288 -8.90 -5.95 6.03
C VAL A 288 -10.40 -5.62 6.06
N THR A 289 -11.11 -6.17 7.04
CA THR A 289 -12.55 -5.93 7.23
C THR A 289 -12.85 -4.43 7.33
N GLY A 290 -13.75 -3.93 6.47
CA GLY A 290 -14.14 -2.53 6.45
C GLY A 290 -13.02 -1.56 6.02
N TRP A 291 -11.97 -2.05 5.34
CA TRP A 291 -11.01 -1.21 4.63
C TRP A 291 -11.55 -0.84 3.26
N THR A 292 -11.63 0.46 2.99
CA THR A 292 -11.98 0.99 1.68
C THR A 292 -10.91 1.93 1.18
N TRP A 293 -10.58 1.83 -0.10
CA TRP A 293 -9.78 2.84 -0.79
C TRP A 293 -10.66 4.04 -1.06
N GLY A 294 -10.36 5.14 -0.38
CA GLY A 294 -11.33 6.20 -0.18
C GLY A 294 -12.31 5.81 0.93
N ALA A 295 -12.18 6.45 2.09
CA ALA A 295 -13.00 6.29 3.29
C ALA A 295 -14.49 6.67 3.09
N HIS A 296 -14.97 6.76 1.84
CA HIS A 296 -16.28 7.30 1.51
C HIS A 296 -17.27 6.24 1.04
N ALA A 297 -16.94 5.14 0.36
CA ALA A 297 -17.98 4.28 -0.25
C ALA A 297 -18.92 3.58 0.77
N GLU A 298 -18.40 2.86 1.77
CA GLU A 298 -19.20 2.18 2.81
C GLU A 298 -19.83 3.18 3.81
N ALA A 299 -19.06 4.22 4.18
CA ALA A 299 -19.56 5.32 5.00
C ALA A 299 -20.68 6.10 4.30
N PHE A 300 -20.59 6.26 2.98
CA PHE A 300 -21.59 6.89 2.13
C PHE A 300 -22.81 6.00 1.99
N ALA A 301 -22.66 4.71 1.71
CA ALA A 301 -23.79 3.77 1.68
C ALA A 301 -24.56 3.78 3.01
N THR A 302 -23.84 3.74 4.13
CA THR A 302 -24.41 3.83 5.48
C THR A 302 -25.09 5.19 5.73
N ALA A 303 -24.43 6.28 5.36
CA ALA A 303 -24.98 7.63 5.53
C ALA A 303 -26.21 7.88 4.65
N THR A 304 -26.21 7.37 3.43
CA THR A 304 -27.33 7.39 2.48
C THR A 304 -28.51 6.59 3.04
N ARG A 305 -28.26 5.43 3.66
CA ARG A 305 -29.30 4.69 4.39
C ARG A 305 -29.88 5.49 5.56
N TYR A 306 -29.04 6.14 6.37
CA TYR A 306 -29.51 6.99 7.46
C TYR A 306 -30.26 8.23 6.95
N LEU A 307 -29.82 8.83 5.85
CA LEU A 307 -30.51 9.94 5.20
C LEU A 307 -31.87 9.52 4.67
N LEU A 308 -31.98 8.35 4.04
CA LEU A 308 -33.26 7.77 3.62
C LEU A 308 -34.19 7.54 4.81
N ALA A 309 -33.69 6.96 5.90
CA ALA A 309 -34.47 6.78 7.12
C ALA A 309 -34.95 8.11 7.71
N PHE A 310 -34.08 9.13 7.72
CA PHE A 310 -34.43 10.48 8.14
C PHE A 310 -35.51 11.09 7.23
N VAL A 311 -35.36 10.98 5.90
CA VAL A 311 -36.33 11.50 4.93
C VAL A 311 -37.68 10.79 5.05
N LEU A 312 -37.70 9.48 5.29
CA LEU A 312 -38.93 8.73 5.53
C LEU A 312 -39.64 9.18 6.82
N ARG A 313 -38.87 9.55 7.86
CA ARG A 313 -39.40 10.01 9.15
C ARG A 313 -39.86 11.47 9.13
N GLU A 314 -39.08 12.34 8.48
CA GLU A 314 -39.25 13.80 8.53
C GLU A 314 -39.84 14.39 7.25
N GLY A 315 -39.95 13.61 6.17
CA GLY A 315 -40.48 14.05 4.87
C GLY A 315 -39.58 15.04 4.11
N HIS A 316 -38.33 15.24 4.55
CA HIS A 316 -37.35 16.12 3.89
C HIS A 316 -35.90 15.71 4.15
N ALA A 317 -34.97 16.07 3.26
CA ALA A 317 -33.53 15.80 3.40
C ALA A 317 -32.75 16.93 4.12
N ASP A 318 -33.47 17.84 4.77
CA ASP A 318 -32.94 19.01 5.45
C ASP A 318 -32.42 18.67 6.86
N VAL A 319 -31.30 17.96 6.94
CA VAL A 319 -30.72 17.48 8.20
C VAL A 319 -30.02 18.63 8.97
N PRO A 320 -30.34 18.87 10.26
CA PRO A 320 -29.62 19.84 11.11
C PRO A 320 -28.13 19.47 11.24
N GLN A 321 -27.22 20.45 11.25
CA GLN A 321 -25.77 20.19 11.28
C GLN A 321 -25.33 19.31 12.48
N GLY A 322 -26.00 19.44 13.63
CA GLY A 322 -25.72 18.66 14.85
C GLY A 322 -26.41 17.30 14.93
N HIS A 323 -27.25 16.93 13.96
CA HIS A 323 -28.05 15.70 14.01
C HIS A 323 -27.17 14.44 13.97
N ILE A 324 -27.49 13.51 14.86
CA ILE A 324 -26.85 12.21 14.99
C ILE A 324 -27.92 11.13 14.85
N GLU A 325 -27.70 10.16 13.98
CA GLU A 325 -28.57 9.00 13.75
C GLU A 325 -27.76 7.74 14.09
N ASP A 326 -28.17 6.98 15.10
CA ASP A 326 -27.46 5.78 15.57
C ASP A 326 -25.94 5.98 15.78
N GLY A 327 -25.55 7.10 16.40
CA GLY A 327 -24.14 7.47 16.62
C GLY A 327 -23.42 8.07 15.39
N PHE A 328 -24.05 8.04 14.21
CA PHE A 328 -23.52 8.62 12.97
C PHE A 328 -23.88 10.10 12.85
N LYS A 329 -22.90 10.97 12.60
CA LYS A 329 -23.08 12.43 12.49
C LYS A 329 -23.68 12.83 11.13
N LEU A 330 -24.93 12.43 10.88
CA LEU A 330 -25.64 12.60 9.61
C LEU A 330 -25.70 14.07 9.15
N GLY A 331 -25.91 15.01 10.07
CA GLY A 331 -25.92 16.44 9.76
C GLY A 331 -24.61 16.96 9.17
N ARG A 332 -23.49 16.44 9.67
CA ARG A 332 -22.16 16.77 9.15
C ARG A 332 -21.92 16.14 7.78
N PHE A 333 -22.35 14.90 7.59
CA PHE A 333 -22.28 14.22 6.29
C PHE A 333 -23.00 15.03 5.20
N VAL A 334 -24.28 15.36 5.40
CA VAL A 334 -25.08 16.14 4.42
C VAL A 334 -24.42 17.47 4.07
N LYS A 335 -23.93 18.20 5.08
CA LYS A 335 -23.21 19.47 4.87
C LYS A 335 -21.95 19.29 4.03
N SER A 336 -21.16 18.25 4.30
CA SER A 336 -19.95 17.94 3.55
C SER A 336 -20.26 17.59 2.09
N GLN A 337 -21.30 16.78 1.81
CA GLN A 337 -21.67 16.44 0.44
C GLN A 337 -22.03 17.68 -0.40
N ARG A 338 -22.84 18.58 0.17
CA ARG A 338 -23.18 19.86 -0.47
C ARG A 338 -21.94 20.72 -0.74
N ALA A 339 -20.98 20.75 0.17
CA ALA A 339 -19.73 21.47 -0.02
C ALA A 339 -18.85 20.87 -1.14
N PHE A 340 -18.74 19.54 -1.19
CA PHE A 340 -17.97 18.85 -2.23
C PHE A 340 -18.58 19.02 -3.62
N TYR A 341 -19.91 19.00 -3.73
CA TYR A 341 -20.63 19.29 -4.97
C TYR A 341 -20.35 20.70 -5.48
N ASN A 342 -20.49 21.72 -4.62
CA ASN A 342 -20.22 23.12 -4.98
C ASN A 342 -18.75 23.37 -5.35
N ALA A 343 -17.83 22.55 -4.83
CA ALA A 343 -16.41 22.60 -5.17
C ALA A 343 -16.06 21.81 -6.46
N GLY A 344 -17.02 21.09 -7.06
CA GLY A 344 -16.79 20.24 -8.24
C GLY A 344 -15.91 19.02 -7.96
N THR A 345 -15.88 18.55 -6.71
CA THR A 345 -15.00 17.46 -6.25
C THR A 345 -15.74 16.19 -5.85
N LEU A 346 -17.08 16.18 -5.94
CA LEU A 346 -17.90 15.03 -5.60
C LEU A 346 -17.98 14.07 -6.81
N PRO A 347 -17.74 12.76 -6.62
CA PRO A 347 -17.89 11.76 -7.67
C PRO A 347 -19.32 11.66 -8.22
N GLU A 348 -19.46 11.35 -9.51
CA GLU A 348 -20.76 11.28 -10.22
C GLU A 348 -21.74 10.27 -9.62
N ASP A 349 -21.25 9.09 -9.23
CA ASP A 349 -22.03 8.04 -8.58
C ASP A 349 -22.61 8.49 -7.22
N CYS A 350 -21.88 9.32 -6.50
CA CYS A 350 -22.35 9.94 -5.26
C CYS A 350 -23.40 11.03 -5.52
N ILE A 351 -23.26 11.78 -6.61
CA ILE A 351 -24.24 12.78 -7.05
C ILE A 351 -25.56 12.10 -7.39
N GLU A 352 -25.54 11.12 -8.29
CA GLU A 352 -26.71 10.34 -8.71
C GLU A 352 -27.43 9.70 -7.51
N SER A 353 -26.66 9.09 -6.60
CA SER A 353 -27.21 8.45 -5.41
C SER A 353 -27.94 9.43 -4.49
N LEU A 354 -27.40 10.63 -4.24
CA LEU A 354 -28.04 11.64 -3.40
C LEU A 354 -29.23 12.31 -4.10
N GLU A 355 -29.14 12.57 -5.41
CA GLU A 355 -30.24 13.14 -6.21
C GLU A 355 -31.44 12.19 -6.32
N SER A 356 -31.23 10.88 -6.18
CA SER A 356 -32.32 9.90 -6.11
C SER A 356 -33.17 9.98 -4.83
N ILE A 357 -32.69 10.68 -3.79
CA ILE A 357 -33.39 10.81 -2.51
C ILE A 357 -34.46 11.90 -2.61
N ALA A 358 -35.71 11.53 -2.34
CA ALA A 358 -36.83 12.46 -2.37
C ALA A 358 -36.61 13.66 -1.43
N GLY A 359 -36.72 14.87 -1.97
CA GLY A 359 -36.52 16.11 -1.21
C GLY A 359 -35.04 16.50 -0.98
N TRP A 360 -34.08 15.82 -1.62
CA TRP A 360 -32.69 16.26 -1.67
C TRP A 360 -32.54 17.57 -2.45
N SER A 361 -31.64 18.43 -1.98
CA SER A 361 -31.23 19.64 -2.68
C SER A 361 -29.79 19.99 -2.30
N TRP A 362 -29.01 20.36 -3.32
CA TRP A 362 -27.65 20.84 -3.17
C TRP A 362 -27.58 22.22 -2.49
N GLU A 363 -28.64 23.02 -2.59
CA GLU A 363 -28.79 24.30 -1.88
C GLU A 363 -29.38 24.07 -0.47
N SER A 364 -28.62 24.39 0.57
CA SER A 364 -29.05 24.20 1.96
C SER A 364 -30.13 25.22 2.38
N LYS A 365 -31.41 24.85 2.27
CA LYS A 365 -32.55 25.61 2.82
C LYS A 365 -32.80 25.32 4.33
N SER A 366 -32.16 24.31 4.90
CA SER A 366 -32.38 23.82 6.28
C SER A 366 -31.88 24.74 7.39
N ASN A 367 -30.69 25.33 7.24
CA ASN A 367 -30.13 26.24 8.25
C ASN A 367 -30.96 27.52 8.40
N SER A 368 -31.72 27.94 7.38
CA SER A 368 -32.63 29.08 7.53
C SER A 368 -33.97 28.69 8.13
N PHE A 369 -34.50 27.49 7.89
CA PHE A 369 -35.81 27.09 8.40
C PHE A 369 -35.81 26.81 9.91
N ILE A 370 -34.82 26.07 10.43
CA ILE A 370 -34.73 25.77 11.86
C ILE A 370 -34.40 27.04 12.66
N ALA A 371 -33.40 27.81 12.20
CA ALA A 371 -33.10 29.10 12.81
C ALA A 371 -34.31 30.04 12.77
N ALA A 372 -35.05 30.07 11.65
CA ALA A 372 -36.28 30.85 11.58
C ALA A 372 -37.38 30.34 12.52
N LEU A 373 -37.51 29.03 12.72
CA LEU A 373 -38.45 28.47 13.70
C LEU A 373 -38.07 28.83 15.13
N ASP A 374 -36.77 28.81 15.47
CA ASP A 374 -36.29 29.23 16.80
C ASP A 374 -36.55 30.73 17.03
N HIS A 375 -36.24 31.58 16.04
CA HIS A 375 -36.58 33.01 16.08
C HIS A 375 -38.10 33.24 16.14
N LEU A 376 -38.89 32.44 15.41
CA LEU A 376 -40.35 32.55 15.41
C LEU A 376 -40.96 32.13 16.75
N ASN A 377 -40.46 31.06 17.37
CA ASN A 377 -40.86 30.65 18.72
C ASN A 377 -40.50 31.71 19.75
N SER A 378 -39.30 32.29 19.67
CA SER A 378 -38.86 33.38 20.55
C SER A 378 -39.75 34.61 20.40
N PHE A 379 -40.08 34.99 19.15
CA PHE A 379 -41.03 36.06 18.87
C PHE A 379 -42.43 35.77 19.42
N ALA A 380 -42.95 34.56 19.18
CA ALA A 380 -44.29 34.17 19.64
C ALA A 380 -44.40 34.12 21.16
N LEU A 381 -43.35 33.71 21.87
CA LEU A 381 -43.27 33.75 23.33
C LEU A 381 -43.25 35.19 23.86
N ARG A 382 -42.58 36.11 23.16
CA ARG A 382 -42.44 37.52 23.56
C ARG A 382 -43.69 38.36 23.26
N GLU A 383 -44.30 38.16 22.10
CA GLU A 383 -45.42 38.97 21.60
C GLU A 383 -46.79 38.31 21.80
N GLY A 384 -46.83 37.02 22.18
CA GLY A 384 -48.07 36.26 22.35
C GLY A 384 -48.77 35.88 21.04
N HIS A 385 -48.14 36.14 19.89
CA HIS A 385 -48.66 35.80 18.55
C HIS A 385 -47.53 35.54 17.54
N ALA A 386 -47.84 34.82 16.46
CA ALA A 386 -46.88 34.57 15.37
C ALA A 386 -47.07 35.48 14.14
N ASP A 387 -47.80 36.59 14.31
CA ASP A 387 -48.05 37.59 13.26
C ASP A 387 -46.86 38.57 13.13
N VAL A 388 -45.81 38.13 12.44
CA VAL A 388 -44.56 38.89 12.28
C VAL A 388 -44.67 39.92 11.14
N PRO A 389 -44.40 41.23 11.38
CA PRO A 389 -44.39 42.26 10.34
C PRO A 389 -43.40 41.94 9.21
N GLN A 390 -43.73 42.30 7.96
CA GLN A 390 -42.95 41.90 6.77
C GLN A 390 -41.45 42.27 6.83
N ASN A 391 -41.12 43.44 7.39
CA ASN A 391 -39.74 43.94 7.50
C ASN A 391 -39.11 43.67 8.88
N HIS A 392 -39.73 42.86 9.72
CA HIS A 392 -39.23 42.56 11.06
C HIS A 392 -37.91 41.79 10.99
N ASN A 393 -36.95 42.25 11.79
CA ASN A 393 -35.64 41.65 11.96
C ASN A 393 -35.49 41.20 13.42
N GLU A 394 -35.22 39.91 13.62
CA GLU A 394 -34.96 39.30 14.93
C GLU A 394 -33.47 38.92 14.96
N ASP A 395 -32.66 39.64 15.75
CA ASP A 395 -31.22 39.38 15.93
C ASP A 395 -30.40 39.21 14.64
N GLY A 396 -30.67 40.03 13.63
CA GLY A 396 -30.01 39.97 12.33
C GLY A 396 -30.71 39.06 11.31
N PHE A 397 -31.77 38.36 11.70
CA PHE A 397 -32.57 37.50 10.85
C PHE A 397 -33.86 38.19 10.38
N LEU A 398 -34.10 38.29 9.07
CA LEU A 398 -35.32 38.88 8.49
C LEU A 398 -36.55 37.96 8.63
N LEU A 399 -36.99 37.73 9.87
CA LEU A 399 -38.06 36.81 10.26
C LEU A 399 -39.39 37.11 9.55
N GLY A 400 -39.69 38.40 9.34
CA GLY A 400 -40.88 38.83 8.62
C GLY A 400 -40.99 38.29 7.20
N ARG A 401 -39.86 38.22 6.48
CA ARG A 401 -39.81 37.66 5.12
C ARG A 401 -40.00 36.15 5.12
N PHE A 402 -39.44 35.47 6.12
CA PHE A 402 -39.58 34.02 6.27
C PHE A 402 -41.05 33.62 6.48
N VAL A 403 -41.73 34.24 7.46
CA VAL A 403 -43.13 33.94 7.81
C VAL A 403 -44.07 34.20 6.64
N ASN A 404 -43.91 35.34 5.97
CA ASN A 404 -44.75 35.72 4.83
C ASN A 404 -44.57 34.81 3.61
N LYS A 405 -43.42 34.14 3.48
CA LYS A 405 -43.19 33.15 2.41
C LYS A 405 -43.89 31.82 2.69
N GLN A 406 -44.11 31.41 3.95
CA GLN A 406 -44.70 30.10 4.26
C GLN A 406 -46.17 30.01 3.89
N ARG A 407 -46.94 31.08 4.11
CA ARG A 407 -48.39 31.11 3.88
C ARG A 407 -48.81 30.85 2.42
N PRO A 408 -48.21 31.49 1.40
CA PRO A 408 -48.51 31.16 0.00
C PRO A 408 -47.99 29.77 -0.41
N GLU A 409 -46.84 29.32 0.12
CA GLU A 409 -46.33 27.97 -0.14
C GLU A 409 -47.26 26.87 0.41
N TYR A 410 -47.88 27.11 1.58
CA TYR A 410 -48.91 26.23 2.14
C TYR A 410 -50.14 26.15 1.24
N ARG A 411 -50.69 27.30 0.81
CA ARG A 411 -51.86 27.35 -0.09
C ARG A 411 -51.59 26.70 -1.44
N ALA A 412 -50.34 26.72 -1.89
CA ALA A 412 -49.90 26.08 -3.12
C ALA A 412 -49.54 24.58 -2.95
N ASN A 413 -49.75 23.99 -1.76
CA ASN A 413 -49.38 22.61 -1.43
C ASN A 413 -47.89 22.29 -1.67
N ARG A 414 -47.00 23.26 -1.47
CA ARG A 414 -45.55 23.12 -1.64
C ARG A 414 -44.78 22.94 -0.32
N LEU A 415 -45.47 22.98 0.82
CA LEU A 415 -44.89 22.67 2.13
C LEU A 415 -45.04 21.18 2.47
N SER A 416 -44.01 20.59 3.06
CA SER A 416 -44.06 19.22 3.56
C SER A 416 -44.95 19.13 4.82
N PRO A 417 -45.56 17.96 5.09
CA PRO A 417 -46.36 17.74 6.30
C PRO A 417 -45.63 18.07 7.62
N SER A 418 -44.33 17.76 7.70
CA SER A 418 -43.49 18.08 8.86
C SER A 418 -43.28 19.58 9.07
N ARG A 419 -43.06 20.34 7.99
CA ARG A 419 -42.95 21.82 8.08
C ARG A 419 -44.28 22.45 8.46
N ILE A 420 -45.39 21.88 7.98
CA ILE A 420 -46.74 22.29 8.38
C ILE A 420 -46.90 22.05 9.88
N ALA A 421 -46.64 20.83 10.36
CA ALA A 421 -46.74 20.48 11.77
C ALA A 421 -45.82 21.33 12.66
N ALA A 422 -44.58 21.60 12.23
CA ALA A 422 -43.63 22.43 12.97
C ALA A 422 -44.06 23.89 13.07
N LEU A 423 -44.66 24.45 12.01
CA LEU A 423 -45.22 25.81 12.04
C LEU A 423 -46.52 25.87 12.86
N GLU A 424 -47.38 24.86 12.77
CA GLU A 424 -48.61 24.74 13.58
C GLU A 424 -48.33 24.54 15.08
N ALA A 425 -47.17 23.99 15.44
CA ALA A 425 -46.72 23.86 16.82
C ALA A 425 -46.29 25.21 17.43
N VAL A 426 -46.01 26.24 16.62
CA VAL A 426 -45.68 27.57 17.13
C VAL A 426 -46.93 28.22 17.73
N ALA A 427 -46.81 28.68 18.99
CA ALA A 427 -47.90 29.33 19.70
C ALA A 427 -48.45 30.53 18.90
N GLY A 428 -49.76 30.54 18.68
CA GLY A 428 -50.43 31.63 17.94
C GLY A 428 -50.23 31.62 16.42
N TRP A 429 -49.67 30.56 15.84
CA TRP A 429 -49.58 30.39 14.38
C TRP A 429 -50.96 30.26 13.74
N LYS A 430 -51.16 30.95 12.61
CA LYS A 430 -52.37 30.88 11.79
C LYS A 430 -51.96 30.93 10.33
N TRP A 431 -52.49 30.04 9.49
CA TRP A 431 -52.21 30.07 8.05
C TRP A 431 -52.85 31.27 7.32
N ASN A 432 -53.99 31.75 7.84
CA ASN A 432 -54.72 32.89 7.29
C ASN A 432 -54.76 34.03 8.32
N HIS A 433 -54.21 35.19 7.97
CA HIS A 433 -54.55 36.42 8.69
C HIS A 433 -55.99 36.77 8.33
N ARG A 434 -56.87 36.89 9.32
CA ARG A 434 -58.05 37.75 9.16
C ARG A 434 -57.51 39.17 9.21
N THR A 435 -57.36 39.82 8.06
CA THR A 435 -57.15 41.26 8.01
C THR A 435 -58.41 41.92 8.57
N GLY A 436 -58.36 42.32 9.84
CA GLY A 436 -59.32 43.25 10.40
C GLY A 436 -58.95 44.65 9.94
N LYS A 437 -59.77 45.16 9.00
CA LYS A 437 -59.92 46.54 8.51
C LYS A 437 -58.69 47.31 8.03
#